data_AF-A0A1B6LQH5-F1
#
_entry.id   AF-A0A1B6LQH5-F1
#
_cell.length_a   1.000
_cell.length_b   1.000
_cell.length_c   1.000
_cell.angle_alpha   90.00
_cell.angle_beta   90.00
_cell.angle_gamma   90.00
#
_symmetry.space_group_name_H-M   'P 1'
#
loop_
_entity.id
_entity.type
_entity.pdbx_description
1 polymer ?
#
loop_
_entity_poly.entity_id
_entity_poly.type
_entity_poly.pdbx_seq_one_letter_code
_entity_poly.pdbx_strand_id
1 'polypeptide(L)'
;MFKHFLSNNRFKLCLAVQKQLQSNPHSVKLYSKTASQRKQLGGFEYKEDTSGFKNSVAVTNTHLEVKETTHEKLEFGFEWLRENCRCTSCYNGITNQRNVQIFDIRTDIQPTNFSLSHNNLKIVWNDGHHSEYALDWLRVQSRDEASPTEVLWSGDMSAHVEYVTASEIKTRNGITRLIKSLLEYGVGFVTNVKPDIQTTKEVIRHIGPPQQTLFGSMWEFSDTMDHLDTAYSNVALDAHTDTSYFIQPAGYMK
;
A
#
# COMPACT_ATOMS: atom_id res chain seq x y z
N MET A 1 8.27 15.94 -25.20
CA MET A 1 7.15 15.00 -25.01
C MET A 1 5.86 15.65 -24.46
N PHE A 2 5.92 16.77 -23.72
CA PHE A 2 4.72 17.44 -23.17
C PHE A 2 4.09 18.56 -24.02
N LYS A 3 4.67 18.93 -25.17
CA LYS A 3 4.22 20.08 -25.99
C LYS A 3 2.75 19.99 -26.46
N HIS A 4 2.18 18.79 -26.59
CA HIS A 4 0.78 18.63 -27.01
C HIS A 4 -0.26 18.77 -25.88
N PHE A 5 0.13 18.65 -24.60
CA PHE A 5 -0.81 18.78 -23.48
C PHE A 5 -1.22 20.23 -23.16
N LEU A 6 -0.38 21.19 -23.55
CA LEU A 6 -0.46 22.60 -23.18
C LEU A 6 -1.12 23.49 -24.25
N SER A 7 -1.48 22.95 -25.42
CA SER A 7 -1.91 23.77 -26.55
C SER A 7 -3.33 24.37 -26.41
N ASN A 8 -4.18 23.85 -25.52
CA ASN A 8 -5.60 24.25 -25.47
C ASN A 8 -6.14 24.71 -24.10
N ASN A 9 -5.31 24.90 -23.06
CA ASN A 9 -5.75 25.61 -21.85
C ASN A 9 -4.57 26.02 -20.95
N ARG A 10 -4.53 27.29 -20.52
CA ARG A 10 -3.33 27.91 -19.90
C ARG A 10 -3.15 27.67 -18.39
N PHE A 11 -4.03 26.90 -17.73
CA PHE A 11 -4.04 26.76 -16.26
C PHE A 11 -4.18 25.30 -15.82
N LYS A 12 -3.10 24.51 -15.95
CA LYS A 12 -3.02 23.12 -15.50
C LYS A 12 -1.82 22.94 -14.58
N LEU A 13 -2.02 22.27 -13.45
CA LEU A 13 -0.93 21.71 -12.62
C LEU A 13 -0.69 20.27 -13.06
N CYS A 14 0.57 19.89 -13.28
CA CYS A 14 0.93 18.56 -13.78
C CYS A 14 1.64 17.78 -12.69
N LEU A 15 1.00 16.76 -12.15
CA LEU A 15 1.66 15.92 -11.16
C LEU A 15 2.32 14.72 -11.84
N ALA A 16 3.62 14.53 -11.62
CA ALA A 16 4.37 13.37 -12.14
C ALA A 16 5.09 12.62 -11.02
N VAL A 17 5.18 11.29 -11.13
CA VAL A 17 5.82 10.43 -10.13
C VAL A 17 7.27 10.12 -10.50
N GLN A 18 8.21 10.24 -9.55
CA GLN A 18 9.58 9.77 -9.70
C GLN A 18 9.74 8.40 -9.03
N LYS A 19 10.13 7.38 -9.80
CA LYS A 19 10.42 6.05 -9.27
C LYS A 19 11.89 5.92 -8.91
N GLN A 20 12.19 5.54 -7.66
CA GLN A 20 13.50 5.01 -7.31
C GLN A 20 13.61 3.61 -7.95
N LEU A 21 14.67 3.37 -8.72
CA LEU A 21 14.99 2.03 -9.19
C LEU A 21 15.35 1.18 -7.96
N GLN A 22 14.38 0.46 -7.41
CA GLN A 22 14.64 -0.55 -6.40
C GLN A 22 15.36 -1.72 -7.08
N SER A 23 16.65 -1.87 -6.78
CA SER A 23 17.32 -3.16 -6.96
C SER A 23 16.55 -4.20 -6.16
N ASN A 24 16.20 -5.32 -6.79
CA ASN A 24 15.53 -6.46 -6.17
C ASN A 24 15.97 -6.64 -4.72
N PRO A 25 15.08 -6.52 -3.72
CA PRO A 25 15.43 -6.96 -2.39
C PRO A 25 15.69 -8.46 -2.50
N HIS A 26 16.94 -8.86 -2.25
CA HIS A 26 17.29 -10.25 -2.04
C HIS A 26 16.26 -10.81 -1.06
N SER A 27 15.51 -11.81 -1.49
CA SER A 27 14.62 -12.55 -0.61
C SER A 27 15.48 -13.15 0.50
N VAL A 28 15.43 -12.55 1.69
CA VAL A 28 16.03 -13.14 2.88
C VAL A 28 15.14 -14.33 3.22
N LYS A 29 15.50 -15.50 2.68
CA LYS A 29 14.97 -16.78 3.16
C LYS A 29 15.48 -16.95 4.59
N LEU A 30 14.62 -16.66 5.56
CA LEU A 30 14.83 -17.07 6.95
C LEU A 30 14.73 -18.59 7.01
N TYR A 31 15.87 -19.26 6.87
CA TYR A 31 15.97 -20.68 7.18
C TYR A 31 15.88 -20.84 8.69
N SER A 32 14.69 -21.23 9.18
CA SER A 32 14.57 -21.69 10.57
C SER A 32 15.46 -22.92 10.75
N LYS A 33 16.36 -22.85 11.73
CA LYS A 33 17.18 -24.00 12.11
C LYS A 33 16.27 -25.07 12.72
N THR A 34 16.49 -26.29 12.25
CA THR A 34 16.02 -27.58 12.77
C THR A 34 14.51 -27.85 12.70
N ALA A 35 14.08 -28.34 11.54
CA ALA A 35 12.85 -29.11 11.33
C ALA A 35 12.81 -30.45 12.12
N SER A 36 13.85 -30.83 12.85
CA SER A 36 14.06 -32.17 13.38
C SER A 36 13.42 -32.46 14.75
N GLN A 37 12.63 -31.55 15.32
CA GLN A 37 11.97 -31.77 16.62
C GLN A 37 10.47 -31.42 16.66
N ARG A 38 9.83 -31.21 15.50
CA ARG A 38 8.36 -31.08 15.48
C ARG A 38 7.75 -32.46 15.70
N LYS A 39 7.06 -32.65 16.82
CA LYS A 39 6.15 -33.78 17.04
C LYS A 39 5.19 -33.79 15.85
N GLN A 40 5.20 -34.86 15.05
CA GLN A 40 4.24 -35.01 13.96
C GLN A 40 2.84 -35.07 14.55
N LEU A 41 2.04 -34.02 14.38
CA LEU A 41 0.59 -34.15 14.44
C LEU A 41 0.18 -34.82 13.13
N GLY A 42 0.35 -36.14 13.09
CA GLY A 42 -0.30 -36.97 12.09
C GLY A 42 -1.80 -36.94 12.36
N GLY A 43 -2.55 -36.22 11.53
CA GLY A 43 -4.00 -36.22 11.58
C GLY A 43 -4.62 -34.96 10.98
N PHE A 44 -5.20 -35.09 9.79
CA PHE A 44 -6.11 -34.09 9.25
C PHE A 44 -7.41 -34.16 10.05
N GLU A 45 -7.61 -33.30 11.03
CA GLU A 45 -8.93 -33.12 11.64
C GLU A 45 -9.70 -32.06 10.86
N TYR A 46 -10.65 -32.50 10.05
CA TYR A 46 -11.70 -31.64 9.52
C TYR A 46 -12.78 -31.52 10.60
N LYS A 47 -12.96 -30.33 11.16
CA LYS A 47 -14.17 -30.01 11.93
C LYS A 47 -15.11 -29.22 11.04
N GLU A 48 -16.25 -29.83 10.70
CA GLU A 48 -17.31 -29.17 9.95
C GLU A 48 -18.03 -28.16 10.83
N ASP A 49 -18.37 -27.01 10.25
CA ASP A 49 -19.32 -26.08 10.86
C ASP A 49 -20.72 -26.70 10.82
N THR A 50 -21.23 -27.10 11.99
CA THR A 50 -22.54 -27.76 12.15
C THR A 50 -23.72 -26.78 12.11
N SER A 51 -23.48 -25.48 11.91
CA SER A 51 -24.50 -24.43 11.96
C SER A 51 -25.16 -24.09 10.60
N GLY A 52 -24.87 -24.87 9.54
CA GLY A 52 -25.50 -24.74 8.22
C GLY A 52 -24.66 -24.03 7.15
N PHE A 53 -23.44 -23.58 7.51
CA PHE A 53 -22.43 -23.13 6.56
C PHE A 53 -21.47 -24.29 6.24
N LYS A 54 -21.25 -24.60 4.95
CA LYS A 54 -20.40 -25.71 4.51
C LYS A 54 -18.89 -25.37 4.54
N ASN A 55 -18.45 -24.57 5.50
CA ASN A 55 -17.02 -24.28 5.63
C ASN A 55 -16.37 -25.38 6.49
N SER A 56 -15.18 -25.83 6.09
CA SER A 56 -14.39 -26.80 6.86
C SER A 56 -13.01 -26.25 7.13
N VAL A 57 -12.49 -26.54 8.32
CA VAL A 57 -11.13 -26.14 8.72
C VAL A 57 -10.26 -27.38 8.83
N ALA A 58 -9.07 -27.31 8.26
CA ALA A 58 -8.02 -28.31 8.44
C ALA A 58 -6.78 -27.65 9.04
N VAL A 59 -6.11 -28.36 9.94
CA VAL A 59 -4.84 -27.92 10.52
C VAL A 59 -3.75 -28.83 10.00
N THR A 60 -2.67 -28.24 9.50
CA THR A 60 -1.45 -28.95 9.09
C THR A 60 -0.36 -28.78 10.14
N ASN A 61 0.87 -29.22 9.85
CA ASN A 61 2.00 -29.01 10.76
C ASN A 61 2.50 -27.55 10.81
N THR A 62 2.13 -26.71 9.84
CA THR A 62 2.69 -25.36 9.69
C THR A 62 1.66 -24.26 9.49
N HIS A 63 0.43 -24.60 9.10
CA HIS A 63 -0.58 -23.60 8.77
C HIS A 63 -2.00 -24.16 8.98
N LEU A 64 -2.95 -23.23 9.03
CA LEU A 64 -4.37 -23.51 9.05
C LEU A 64 -4.94 -23.29 7.65
N GLU A 65 -5.73 -24.25 7.17
CA GLU A 65 -6.51 -24.14 5.94
C GLU A 65 -7.99 -23.99 6.27
N VAL A 66 -8.65 -23.00 5.66
CA VAL A 66 -10.12 -22.90 5.66
C VAL A 66 -10.60 -23.17 4.25
N LYS A 67 -11.30 -24.29 4.06
CA LYS A 67 -12.01 -24.60 2.81
C LYS A 67 -13.40 -24.01 2.89
N GLU A 68 -13.63 -23.01 2.07
CA GLU A 68 -14.90 -22.33 1.95
C GLU A 68 -15.68 -22.86 0.75
N THR A 69 -17.02 -22.94 0.84
CA THR A 69 -17.83 -23.32 -0.33
C THR A 69 -18.01 -22.21 -1.35
N THR A 70 -17.86 -20.95 -0.92
CA THR A 70 -18.20 -19.76 -1.72
C THR A 70 -16.98 -18.92 -2.09
N HIS A 71 -15.82 -19.22 -1.51
CA HIS A 71 -14.59 -18.46 -1.70
C HIS A 71 -13.42 -19.40 -2.00
N GLU A 72 -12.31 -18.82 -2.46
CA GLU A 72 -11.06 -19.55 -2.57
C GLU A 72 -10.59 -20.04 -1.20
N LYS A 73 -9.77 -21.10 -1.22
CA LYS A 73 -9.18 -21.67 -0.01
C LYS A 73 -8.32 -20.62 0.68
N LEU A 74 -8.51 -20.45 1.98
CA LEU A 74 -7.67 -19.59 2.80
C LEU A 74 -6.56 -20.42 3.46
N GLU A 75 -5.33 -19.92 3.43
CA GLU A 75 -4.17 -20.54 4.07
C GLU A 75 -3.39 -19.52 4.90
N PHE A 76 -3.17 -19.79 6.18
CA PHE A 76 -2.41 -18.90 7.07
C PHE A 76 -1.45 -19.66 7.98
N GLY A 77 -0.19 -19.20 8.02
CA GLY A 77 0.80 -19.71 8.97
C GLY A 77 0.42 -19.44 10.43
N PHE A 78 0.81 -20.33 11.34
CA PHE A 78 0.48 -20.20 12.77
C PHE A 78 1.14 -18.98 13.40
N GLU A 79 2.39 -18.71 13.05
CA GLU A 79 3.15 -17.54 13.49
C GLU A 79 2.42 -16.26 13.07
N TRP A 80 2.00 -16.18 11.80
CA TRP A 80 1.28 -15.01 11.27
C TRP A 80 -0.05 -14.81 11.98
N LEU A 81 -0.84 -15.87 12.18
CA LEU A 81 -2.10 -15.76 12.93
C LEU A 81 -1.82 -15.24 14.33
N ARG A 82 -0.95 -15.90 15.10
CA ARG A 82 -0.62 -15.53 16.48
C ARG A 82 -0.10 -14.09 16.60
N GLU A 83 0.70 -13.64 15.64
CA GLU A 83 1.25 -12.29 15.55
C GLU A 83 0.17 -11.24 15.25
N ASN A 84 -0.87 -11.61 14.50
CA ASN A 84 -1.96 -10.72 14.09
C ASN A 84 -3.24 -10.92 14.92
N CYS A 85 -3.12 -11.52 16.11
CA CYS A 85 -4.22 -11.62 17.06
C CYS A 85 -4.79 -10.22 17.37
N ARG A 86 -6.13 -10.11 17.32
CA ARG A 86 -6.88 -8.85 17.47
C ARG A 86 -7.45 -8.60 18.87
N CYS A 87 -7.09 -9.43 19.84
CA CYS A 87 -7.53 -9.23 21.23
C CYS A 87 -6.85 -8.00 21.86
N THR A 88 -7.44 -7.46 22.93
CA THR A 88 -7.00 -6.21 23.56
C THR A 88 -5.57 -6.28 24.14
N SER A 89 -5.09 -7.47 24.53
CA SER A 89 -3.71 -7.63 24.97
C SER A 89 -2.70 -7.59 23.81
N CYS A 90 -3.11 -8.01 22.61
CA CYS A 90 -2.22 -8.11 21.46
C CYS A 90 -2.31 -6.92 20.50
N TYR A 91 -3.43 -6.20 20.52
CA TYR A 91 -3.71 -5.14 19.60
C TYR A 91 -4.48 -4.01 20.25
N ASN A 92 -4.03 -2.78 20.02
CA ASN A 92 -4.74 -1.57 20.39
C ASN A 92 -5.72 -1.18 19.27
N GLY A 93 -7.01 -1.45 19.50
CA GLY A 93 -8.10 -1.13 18.57
C GLY A 93 -8.31 0.37 18.29
N ILE A 94 -7.78 1.26 19.14
CA ILE A 94 -7.92 2.71 18.98
C ILE A 94 -6.80 3.26 18.08
N THR A 95 -5.55 2.87 18.35
CA THR A 95 -4.39 3.38 17.60
C THR A 95 -4.06 2.53 16.37
N ASN A 96 -4.74 1.41 16.22
CA ASN A 96 -4.48 0.39 15.22
C ASN A 96 -3.06 -0.23 15.29
N GLN A 97 -2.46 -0.27 16.47
CA GLN A 97 -1.08 -0.75 16.69
C GLN A 97 -1.05 -2.12 17.36
N ARG A 98 -0.03 -2.91 17.00
CA ARG A 98 0.27 -4.17 17.67
C ARG A 98 0.99 -3.91 19.00
N ASN A 99 0.60 -4.64 20.04
CA ASN A 99 1.24 -4.61 21.36
C ASN A 99 2.23 -5.77 21.56
N VAL A 100 2.13 -6.83 20.75
CA VAL A 100 3.03 -7.99 20.78
C VAL A 100 4.33 -7.71 20.05
N GLN A 101 5.46 -8.08 20.65
CA GLN A 101 6.74 -8.15 19.96
C GLN A 101 6.88 -9.52 19.27
N ILE A 102 7.43 -9.54 18.06
CA ILE A 102 7.63 -10.79 17.32
C ILE A 102 8.50 -11.80 18.08
N PHE A 103 9.45 -11.31 18.90
CA PHE A 103 10.34 -12.14 19.72
C PHE A 103 9.65 -12.78 20.93
N ASP A 104 8.49 -12.27 21.35
CA ASP A 104 7.70 -12.84 22.45
C ASP A 104 6.84 -14.02 21.98
N ILE A 105 6.70 -14.20 20.65
CA ILE A 105 5.96 -15.31 20.07
C ILE A 105 6.88 -16.52 19.99
N ARG A 106 6.42 -17.65 20.53
CA ARG A 106 7.16 -18.90 20.47
C ARG A 106 7.40 -19.34 19.03
N THR A 107 8.61 -19.80 18.72
CA THR A 107 8.95 -20.33 17.39
C THR A 107 8.32 -21.69 17.08
N ASP A 108 7.80 -22.37 18.11
CA ASP A 108 7.07 -23.63 18.02
C ASP A 108 5.57 -23.43 18.26
N ILE A 109 5.04 -22.23 17.99
CA ILE A 109 3.61 -21.92 18.17
C ILE A 109 2.75 -22.88 17.33
N GLN A 110 1.76 -23.49 17.99
CA GLN A 110 0.87 -24.47 17.40
C GLN A 110 -0.53 -24.33 18.02
N PRO A 111 -1.61 -24.53 17.25
CA PRO A 111 -2.95 -24.61 17.81
C PRO A 111 -3.08 -25.87 18.68
N THR A 112 -3.54 -25.71 19.91
CA THR A 112 -3.95 -26.83 20.77
C THR A 112 -5.42 -27.18 20.58
N ASN A 113 -6.24 -26.20 20.20
CA ASN A 113 -7.62 -26.41 19.81
C ASN A 113 -8.05 -25.31 18.84
N PHE A 114 -9.05 -25.60 18.01
CA PHE A 114 -9.65 -24.64 17.10
C PHE A 114 -11.13 -24.98 16.89
N SER A 115 -11.91 -23.94 16.59
CA SER A 115 -13.31 -24.08 16.22
C SER A 115 -13.69 -23.01 15.21
N LEU A 116 -14.44 -23.40 14.19
CA LEU A 116 -15.10 -22.47 13.28
C LEU A 116 -16.59 -22.48 13.59
N SER A 117 -17.16 -21.31 13.85
CA SER A 117 -18.60 -21.16 14.05
C SER A 117 -19.02 -19.78 13.60
N HIS A 118 -20.17 -19.65 12.92
CA HIS A 118 -20.75 -18.36 12.54
C HIS A 118 -19.74 -17.43 11.83
N ASN A 119 -18.97 -17.96 10.86
CA ASN A 119 -17.97 -17.20 10.10
C ASN A 119 -16.82 -16.62 10.95
N ASN A 120 -16.55 -17.26 12.09
CA ASN A 120 -15.54 -16.80 13.05
C ASN A 120 -14.66 -17.96 13.53
N LEU A 121 -13.36 -17.81 13.34
CA LEU A 121 -12.32 -18.77 13.67
C LEU A 121 -11.76 -18.47 15.05
N LYS A 122 -11.92 -19.41 15.97
CA LYS A 122 -11.33 -19.36 17.31
C LYS A 122 -10.17 -20.35 17.40
N ILE A 123 -9.05 -19.91 17.96
CA ILE A 123 -7.84 -20.72 18.13
C ILE A 123 -7.36 -20.61 19.57
N VAL A 124 -7.06 -21.75 20.18
CA VAL A 124 -6.32 -21.85 21.44
C VAL A 124 -4.91 -22.30 21.09
N TRP A 125 -3.92 -21.60 21.62
CA TRP A 125 -2.51 -21.82 21.30
C TRP A 125 -1.79 -22.61 22.40
N ASN A 126 -0.63 -23.20 22.07
CA ASN A 126 0.21 -23.92 23.03
C ASN A 126 0.98 -23.03 24.02
N ASP A 127 0.92 -21.70 23.87
CA ASP A 127 1.32 -20.72 24.89
C ASP A 127 0.16 -20.37 25.85
N GLY A 128 -1.01 -21.00 25.68
CA GLY A 128 -2.22 -20.72 26.46
C GLY A 128 -3.00 -19.50 25.99
N HIS A 129 -2.58 -18.83 24.91
CA HIS A 129 -3.28 -17.67 24.38
C HIS A 129 -4.53 -18.07 23.60
N HIS A 130 -5.49 -17.15 23.52
CA HIS A 130 -6.74 -17.32 22.77
C HIS A 130 -6.85 -16.23 21.70
N SER A 131 -7.11 -16.64 20.46
CA SER A 131 -7.32 -15.72 19.34
C SER A 131 -8.65 -15.97 18.66
N GLU A 132 -9.21 -14.91 18.09
CA GLU A 132 -10.48 -14.92 17.38
C GLU A 132 -10.37 -14.06 16.12
N TYR A 133 -10.81 -14.60 14.97
CA TYR A 133 -10.71 -13.99 13.66
C TYR A 133 -12.02 -14.14 12.89
N ALA A 134 -12.61 -13.01 12.49
CA ALA A 134 -13.66 -13.04 11.48
C ALA A 134 -13.09 -13.55 10.15
N LEU A 135 -13.76 -14.49 9.49
CA LEU A 135 -13.31 -14.98 8.18
C LEU A 135 -13.29 -13.85 7.14
N ASP A 136 -14.20 -12.88 7.23
CA ASP A 136 -14.17 -11.69 6.36
C ASP A 136 -12.86 -10.90 6.48
N TRP A 137 -12.35 -10.78 7.71
CA TRP A 137 -11.07 -10.12 7.93
C TRP A 137 -9.93 -10.94 7.32
N LEU A 138 -9.92 -12.26 7.55
CA LEU A 138 -8.94 -13.16 6.96
C LEU A 138 -8.96 -13.11 5.42
N ARG A 139 -10.13 -13.10 4.78
CA ARG A 139 -10.27 -12.93 3.33
C ARG A 139 -9.67 -11.64 2.81
N VAL A 140 -9.70 -10.55 3.59
CA VAL A 140 -9.04 -9.30 3.20
C VAL A 140 -7.52 -9.46 3.30
N GLN A 141 -7.03 -10.16 4.32
CA GLN A 141 -5.59 -10.38 4.51
C GLN A 141 -4.98 -11.40 3.54
N SER A 142 -5.79 -12.31 2.98
CA SER A 142 -5.33 -13.29 1.99
C SER A 142 -5.30 -12.75 0.56
N ARG A 143 -5.84 -11.55 0.32
CA ARG A 143 -5.78 -10.94 -1.01
C ARG A 143 -4.37 -10.43 -1.25
N ASP A 144 -3.85 -10.71 -2.44
CA ASP A 144 -2.72 -9.94 -2.95
C ASP A 144 -3.12 -8.47 -2.99
N GLU A 145 -2.25 -7.59 -2.46
CA GLU A 145 -2.44 -6.15 -2.61
C GLU A 145 -2.37 -5.83 -4.11
N ALA A 146 -3.54 -5.67 -4.73
CA ALA A 146 -3.65 -5.26 -6.12
C ALA A 146 -3.21 -3.79 -6.23
N SER A 147 -1.92 -3.59 -6.45
CA SER A 147 -1.43 -2.30 -6.93
C SER A 147 -2.01 -2.05 -8.32
N PRO A 148 -2.46 -0.82 -8.65
CA PRO A 148 -2.87 -0.51 -10.01
C PRO A 148 -1.76 -0.89 -10.99
N THR A 149 -2.13 -1.56 -12.08
CA THR A 149 -1.17 -1.99 -13.09
C THR A 149 -0.61 -0.76 -13.80
N GLU A 150 0.71 -0.59 -13.74
CA GLU A 150 1.42 0.46 -14.48
C GLU A 150 1.19 0.27 -15.99
N VAL A 151 0.74 1.33 -16.68
CA VAL A 151 0.52 1.35 -18.12
C VAL A 151 1.62 2.17 -18.78
N LEU A 152 2.49 1.49 -19.52
CA LEU A 152 3.53 2.15 -20.30
C LEU A 152 2.91 2.91 -21.48
N TRP A 153 3.43 4.11 -21.76
CA TRP A 153 2.90 4.96 -22.82
C TRP A 153 3.98 5.75 -23.55
N SER A 154 3.65 6.14 -24.77
CA SER A 154 4.39 7.11 -25.57
C SER A 154 3.40 7.86 -26.47
N GLY A 155 3.67 9.12 -26.78
CA GLY A 155 2.75 9.94 -27.58
C GLY A 155 1.67 10.64 -26.76
N ASP A 156 0.49 10.83 -27.36
CA ASP A 156 -0.62 11.56 -26.76
C ASP A 156 -1.41 10.69 -25.78
N MET A 157 -1.44 11.12 -24.51
CA MET A 157 -2.16 10.44 -23.43
C MET A 157 -3.34 11.26 -22.90
N SER A 158 -3.71 12.36 -23.58
CA SER A 158 -4.75 13.29 -23.13
C SER A 158 -6.13 12.65 -22.93
N ALA A 159 -6.45 11.57 -23.64
CA ALA A 159 -7.70 10.83 -23.48
C ALA A 159 -7.67 9.78 -22.34
N HIS A 160 -6.50 9.45 -21.80
CA HIS A 160 -6.31 8.35 -20.85
C HIS A 160 -6.03 8.83 -19.42
N VAL A 161 -5.36 9.97 -19.28
CA VAL A 161 -5.01 10.56 -17.98
C VAL A 161 -6.19 11.30 -17.37
N GLU A 162 -6.26 11.32 -16.04
CA GLU A 162 -7.33 12.01 -15.34
C GLU A 162 -7.10 13.52 -15.27
N TYR A 163 -8.20 14.26 -15.46
CA TYR A 163 -8.30 15.68 -15.21
C TYR A 163 -9.29 15.91 -14.08
N VAL A 164 -8.80 16.44 -12.97
CA VAL A 164 -9.59 16.74 -11.77
C VAL A 164 -9.56 18.24 -11.55
N THR A 165 -10.70 18.87 -11.31
CA THR A 165 -10.74 20.31 -11.03
C THR A 165 -10.25 20.63 -9.62
N ALA A 166 -9.82 21.86 -9.38
CA ALA A 166 -9.46 22.37 -8.05
C ALA A 166 -10.61 22.26 -7.01
N SER A 167 -11.87 22.15 -7.46
CA SER A 167 -13.01 21.84 -6.59
C SER A 167 -13.14 20.34 -6.31
N GLU A 168 -12.98 19.49 -7.31
CA GLU A 168 -13.13 18.03 -7.16
C GLU A 168 -12.02 17.42 -6.31
N ILE A 169 -10.80 17.98 -6.33
CA ILE A 169 -9.69 17.49 -5.50
C ILE A 169 -9.97 17.59 -3.99
N LYS A 170 -10.96 18.39 -3.60
CA LYS A 170 -11.43 18.48 -2.20
C LYS A 170 -12.31 17.30 -1.78
N THR A 171 -12.68 16.45 -2.73
CA THR A 171 -13.57 15.30 -2.54
C THR A 171 -12.79 14.00 -2.59
N ARG A 172 -13.29 12.97 -1.89
CA ARG A 172 -12.70 11.62 -1.95
C ARG A 172 -12.65 11.08 -3.38
N ASN A 173 -13.70 11.28 -4.17
CA ASN A 173 -13.77 10.80 -5.55
C ASN A 173 -12.69 11.45 -6.43
N GLY A 174 -12.53 12.77 -6.36
CA GLY A 174 -11.52 13.50 -7.12
C GLY A 174 -10.09 13.07 -6.76
N ILE A 175 -9.78 12.93 -5.47
CA ILE A 175 -8.48 12.41 -5.02
C ILE A 175 -8.26 10.99 -5.54
N THR A 176 -9.25 10.09 -5.40
CA THR A 176 -9.13 8.71 -5.89
C THR A 176 -8.84 8.65 -7.39
N ARG A 177 -9.54 9.45 -8.20
CA ARG A 177 -9.29 9.54 -9.65
C ARG A 177 -7.87 10.03 -9.95
N LEU A 178 -7.44 11.11 -9.30
CA LEU A 178 -6.09 11.65 -9.50
C LEU A 178 -5.00 10.64 -9.10
N ILE A 179 -5.10 10.05 -7.91
CA ILE A 179 -4.13 9.06 -7.43
C ILE A 179 -4.11 7.82 -8.34
N LYS A 180 -5.28 7.37 -8.81
CA LYS A 180 -5.34 6.26 -9.77
C LYS A 180 -4.56 6.58 -11.05
N SER A 181 -4.77 7.77 -11.62
CA SER A 181 -4.02 8.20 -12.81
C SER A 181 -2.51 8.31 -12.56
N LEU A 182 -2.11 8.80 -11.38
CA LEU A 182 -0.70 8.85 -10.99
C LEU A 182 -0.08 7.47 -10.84
N LEU A 183 -0.80 6.49 -10.31
CA LEU A 183 -0.32 5.12 -10.14
C LEU A 183 -0.30 4.34 -11.48
N GLU A 184 -1.30 4.52 -12.34
CA GLU A 184 -1.40 3.82 -13.61
C GLU A 184 -0.51 4.44 -14.69
N TYR A 185 -0.50 5.76 -14.83
CA TYR A 185 0.17 6.45 -15.94
C TYR A 185 1.38 7.28 -15.52
N GLY A 186 1.65 7.39 -14.21
CA GLY A 186 2.71 8.27 -13.70
C GLY A 186 2.40 9.76 -13.79
N VAL A 187 1.20 10.14 -14.27
CA VAL A 187 0.80 11.54 -14.47
C VAL A 187 -0.69 11.76 -14.21
N GLY A 188 -1.04 12.94 -13.68
CA GLY A 188 -2.43 13.39 -13.53
C GLY A 188 -2.51 14.92 -13.49
N PHE A 189 -3.65 15.48 -13.89
CA PHE A 189 -3.81 16.93 -14.04
C PHE A 189 -4.83 17.50 -13.07
N VAL A 190 -4.45 18.60 -12.41
CA VAL A 190 -5.41 19.45 -11.69
C VAL A 190 -5.69 20.71 -12.51
N THR A 191 -6.96 20.93 -12.85
CA THR A 191 -7.41 22.04 -13.70
C THR A 191 -8.15 23.11 -12.89
N ASN A 192 -8.34 24.29 -13.48
CA ASN A 192 -8.99 25.44 -12.85
C ASN A 192 -8.28 25.89 -11.55
N VAL A 193 -6.96 25.75 -11.52
CA VAL A 193 -6.10 26.26 -10.44
C VAL A 193 -5.71 27.70 -10.78
N LYS A 194 -5.92 28.63 -9.85
CA LYS A 194 -5.45 30.02 -10.00
C LYS A 194 -3.92 30.03 -10.08
N PRO A 195 -3.29 30.81 -10.98
CA PRO A 195 -1.85 30.80 -11.20
C PRO A 195 -1.11 31.58 -10.10
N ASP A 196 -1.16 31.08 -8.87
CA ASP A 196 -0.38 31.60 -7.75
C ASP A 196 0.07 30.47 -6.81
N ILE A 197 1.21 30.69 -6.17
CA ILE A 197 1.85 29.70 -5.28
C ILE A 197 0.95 29.23 -4.14
N GLN A 198 0.09 30.11 -3.62
CA GLN A 198 -0.79 29.81 -2.49
C GLN A 198 -1.87 28.80 -2.89
N THR A 199 -2.53 29.03 -4.03
CA THR A 199 -3.56 28.13 -4.56
C THR A 199 -2.95 26.78 -4.95
N THR A 200 -1.77 26.76 -5.57
CA THR A 200 -1.05 25.51 -5.87
C THR A 200 -0.73 24.73 -4.58
N LYS A 201 -0.29 25.42 -3.53
CA LYS A 201 0.02 24.81 -2.23
C LYS A 201 -1.24 24.20 -1.58
N GLU A 202 -2.39 24.87 -1.69
CA GLU A 202 -3.66 24.34 -1.20
C GLU A 202 -4.08 23.07 -1.93
N VAL A 203 -3.95 23.03 -3.25
CA VAL A 203 -4.21 21.83 -4.06
C VAL A 203 -3.30 20.67 -3.64
N ILE A 204 -1.99 20.91 -3.54
CA ILE A 204 -1.02 19.87 -3.16
C ILE A 204 -1.33 19.28 -1.79
N ARG A 205 -1.77 20.11 -0.82
CA ARG A 205 -2.13 19.65 0.54
C ARG A 205 -3.30 18.69 0.61
N HIS A 206 -4.14 18.61 -0.43
CA HIS A 206 -5.17 17.56 -0.52
C HIS A 206 -4.59 16.18 -0.86
N ILE A 207 -3.37 16.13 -1.40
CA ILE A 207 -2.65 14.91 -1.74
C ILE A 207 -1.68 14.55 -0.61
N GLY A 208 -0.87 15.52 -0.18
CA GLY A 208 0.12 15.33 0.87
C GLY A 208 0.85 16.63 1.23
N PRO A 209 1.67 16.63 2.29
CA PRO A 209 2.47 17.79 2.64
C PRO A 209 3.54 18.04 1.57
N PRO A 210 3.75 19.30 1.13
CA PRO A 210 4.89 19.63 0.27
C PRO A 210 6.21 19.25 0.95
N GLN A 211 7.09 18.57 0.22
CA GLN A 211 8.41 18.18 0.71
C GLN A 211 9.30 19.42 0.83
N GLN A 212 9.87 19.65 2.03
CA GLN A 212 10.86 20.69 2.23
C GLN A 212 12.20 20.28 1.60
N THR A 213 12.77 21.13 0.76
CA THR A 213 14.08 20.95 0.13
C THR A 213 15.00 22.14 0.41
N LEU A 214 16.20 22.13 -0.19
CA LEU A 214 17.10 23.29 -0.19
C LEU A 214 16.51 24.52 -0.89
N PHE A 215 15.51 24.34 -1.76
CA PHE A 215 14.78 25.43 -2.44
C PHE A 215 13.53 25.88 -1.68
N GLY A 216 13.29 25.38 -0.47
CA GLY A 216 12.05 25.61 0.26
C GLY A 216 11.02 24.49 0.12
N SER A 217 9.82 24.73 0.63
CA SER A 217 8.66 23.82 0.49
C SER A 217 7.84 24.09 -0.78
N MET A 218 7.94 25.31 -1.31
CA MET A 218 7.32 25.76 -2.56
C MET A 218 8.28 26.75 -3.20
N TRP A 219 8.42 26.71 -4.52
CA TRP A 219 9.23 27.64 -5.29
C TRP A 219 8.50 28.06 -6.57
N GLU A 220 8.97 29.16 -7.16
CA GLU A 220 8.54 29.72 -8.44
C GLU A 220 9.76 29.80 -9.35
N PHE A 221 9.59 29.51 -10.64
CA PHE A 221 10.67 29.66 -11.61
C PHE A 221 10.74 31.12 -12.09
N SER A 222 11.95 31.65 -12.19
CA SER A 222 12.28 32.95 -12.78
C SER A 222 13.45 32.79 -13.75
N ASP A 223 13.67 33.78 -14.62
CA ASP A 223 14.79 33.82 -15.59
C ASP A 223 16.00 34.63 -15.07
N THR A 224 16.03 34.91 -13.76
CA THR A 224 16.98 35.82 -13.12
C THR A 224 18.21 35.12 -12.53
N MET A 225 18.35 33.79 -12.67
CA MET A 225 19.42 33.00 -12.04
C MET A 225 19.52 33.21 -10.52
N ASP A 226 18.39 33.44 -9.85
CA ASP A 226 18.34 33.69 -8.40
C ASP A 226 18.77 32.46 -7.58
N HIS A 227 18.81 31.29 -8.23
CA HIS A 227 19.41 30.07 -7.73
C HIS A 227 20.46 29.57 -8.75
N LEU A 228 21.55 28.97 -8.25
CA LEU A 228 22.60 28.35 -9.08
C LEU A 228 22.11 27.02 -9.69
N ASP A 229 20.98 27.07 -10.39
CA ASP A 229 20.29 25.94 -11.00
C ASP A 229 19.82 26.35 -12.40
N THR A 230 20.08 25.50 -13.40
CA THR A 230 19.76 25.74 -14.82
C THR A 230 18.26 25.97 -15.05
N ALA A 231 17.40 25.50 -14.14
CA ALA A 231 15.96 25.76 -14.20
C ALA A 231 15.58 27.25 -14.03
N TYR A 232 16.50 28.08 -13.53
CA TYR A 232 16.33 29.53 -13.41
C TYR A 232 17.00 30.32 -14.55
N SER A 233 17.15 29.67 -15.70
CA SER A 233 17.74 30.22 -16.93
C SER A 233 16.77 30.13 -18.10
N ASN A 234 17.13 30.73 -19.23
CA ASN A 234 16.38 30.62 -20.49
C ASN A 234 16.83 29.44 -21.38
N VAL A 235 17.69 28.56 -20.86
CA VAL A 235 18.19 27.39 -21.59
C VAL A 235 17.11 26.30 -21.59
N ALA A 236 16.92 25.65 -22.75
CA ALA A 236 15.98 24.54 -22.85
C ALA A 236 16.42 23.36 -21.97
N LEU A 237 15.49 22.83 -21.18
CA LEU A 237 15.70 21.63 -20.37
C LEU A 237 15.24 20.38 -21.14
N ASP A 238 16.14 19.41 -21.28
CA ASP A 238 15.80 18.07 -21.77
C ASP A 238 14.96 17.31 -20.74
N ALA A 239 14.41 16.15 -21.13
CA ALA A 239 13.69 15.30 -20.19
C ALA A 239 14.64 14.83 -19.07
N HIS A 240 14.27 15.10 -17.81
CA HIS A 240 15.05 14.77 -16.63
C HIS A 240 14.14 14.44 -15.45
N THR A 241 14.75 14.03 -14.34
CA THR A 241 14.09 13.90 -13.03
C THR A 241 14.73 14.88 -12.06
N ASP A 242 13.93 15.64 -11.32
CA ASP A 242 14.45 16.64 -10.40
C ASP A 242 15.06 15.97 -9.17
N THR A 243 15.90 16.72 -8.47
CA THR A 243 16.37 16.36 -7.12
C THR A 243 17.12 15.03 -7.02
N SER A 244 17.63 14.50 -8.14
CA SER A 244 18.36 13.23 -8.22
C SER A 244 19.68 13.20 -7.43
N TYR A 245 20.15 14.38 -6.99
CA TYR A 245 21.28 14.54 -6.08
C TYR A 245 20.91 14.32 -4.60
N PHE A 246 19.63 14.17 -4.25
CA PHE A 246 19.22 13.74 -2.91
C PHE A 246 19.17 12.21 -2.80
N ILE A 247 19.48 11.69 -1.60
CA ILE A 247 19.30 10.26 -1.27
C ILE A 247 17.83 9.84 -1.45
N GLN A 248 16.90 10.74 -1.12
CA GLN A 248 15.48 10.58 -1.32
C GLN A 248 14.94 11.73 -2.20
N PRO A 249 14.90 11.55 -3.52
CA PRO A 249 14.36 12.56 -4.43
C PRO A 249 12.84 12.73 -4.22
N ALA A 250 12.30 13.83 -4.74
CA ALA A 250 10.88 14.13 -4.64
C ALA A 250 10.03 13.05 -5.34
N GLY A 251 9.09 12.44 -4.60
CA GLY A 251 8.24 11.38 -5.14
C GLY A 251 7.19 11.88 -6.13
N TYR A 252 6.68 13.10 -5.92
CA TYR A 252 5.74 13.79 -6.82
C TYR A 252 6.26 15.19 -7.14
N MET A 253 6.15 15.61 -8.39
CA MET A 253 6.51 16.95 -8.87
C MET A 253 5.31 17.65 -9.48
N LYS A 254 5.25 18.99 -9.44
CA LYS A 254 4.09 19.83 -9.79
C LYS A 254 4.19 20.50 -11.16
#